data_AF-A0A344LXK2-F1
#
_entry.id   AF-A0A344LXK2-F1
#
_cell.length_a   1.000
_cell.length_b   1.000
_cell.length_c   1.000
_cell.angle_alpha   90.00
_cell.angle_beta   90.00
_cell.angle_gamma   90.00
#
_symmetry.space_group_name_H-M   'P 1'
#
loop_
_entity.id
_entity.type
_entity.pdbx_description
1 polymer ?
#
loop_
_entity_poly.entity_id
_entity_poly.type
_entity_poly.pdbx_seq_one_letter_code
_entity_poly.pdbx_strand_id
1 'polypeptide(L)'
;MQNNTLEKYKKAIRKKYETEKEGKYFDYLYKPSRGKLRDLCWLIFENNPTKDDLNVFSNLLGLDFDHSKKNKFKEKKDKFRPIETFFKGETDPSNLDAINMAAILVDFEPRPFKKFYENSKTEEAKPVKRMEKAKEILKKKSAAKKEKHEKKSKKRSFFLDFKSMFF
;
A
#
# COMPACT_ATOMS: atom_id res chain seq x y z
N MET A 1 -0.24 27.05 0.84
CA MET A 1 0.56 25.84 1.16
C MET A 1 -0.17 24.50 0.91
N GLN A 2 -1.29 24.42 0.18
CA GLN A 2 -1.97 23.13 -0.09
C GLN A 2 -1.45 22.37 -1.33
N ASN A 3 -0.79 23.07 -2.27
CA ASN A 3 -0.34 22.48 -3.54
C ASN A 3 0.67 21.34 -3.34
N ASN A 4 1.51 21.42 -2.31
CA ASN A 4 2.55 20.42 -2.06
C ASN A 4 1.95 19.06 -1.66
N THR A 5 0.89 19.01 -0.84
CA THR A 5 0.30 17.74 -0.41
C THR A 5 -0.47 17.04 -1.54
N LEU A 6 -1.16 17.80 -2.39
CA LEU A 6 -1.84 17.23 -3.56
C LEU A 6 -0.84 16.68 -4.58
N GLU A 7 0.25 17.40 -4.84
CA GLU A 7 1.33 16.91 -5.70
C GLU A 7 2.00 15.65 -5.13
N LYS A 8 2.24 15.60 -3.82
CA LYS A 8 2.73 14.39 -3.15
C LYS A 8 1.78 13.21 -3.35
N TYR A 9 0.47 13.43 -3.21
CA TYR A 9 -0.54 12.39 -3.44
C TYR A 9 -0.51 11.88 -4.89
N LYS A 10 -0.51 12.79 -5.88
CA LYS A 10 -0.40 12.44 -7.30
C LYS A 10 0.87 11.63 -7.59
N LYS A 11 2.03 12.07 -7.08
CA LYS A 11 3.31 11.37 -7.24
C LYS A 11 3.29 9.98 -6.60
N ALA A 12 2.68 9.84 -5.43
CA ALA A 12 2.54 8.55 -4.75
C ALA A 12 1.67 7.57 -5.55
N ILE A 13 0.56 8.04 -6.13
CA ILE A 13 -0.29 7.21 -7.01
C ILE A 13 0.47 6.78 -8.26
N ARG A 14 1.20 7.69 -8.93
CA ARG A 14 2.02 7.33 -10.10
C ARG A 14 3.07 6.28 -9.75
N LYS A 15 3.74 6.42 -8.61
CA LYS A 15 4.72 5.42 -8.15
C LYS A 15 4.07 4.05 -7.91
N LYS A 16 2.87 4.02 -7.32
CA LYS A 16 2.10 2.79 -7.12
C LYS A 16 1.65 2.18 -8.45
N TYR A 17 1.19 3.01 -9.39
CA TYR A 17 0.86 2.60 -10.77
C TYR A 17 2.05 1.91 -11.46
N GLU A 18 3.25 2.47 -11.38
CA GLU A 18 4.44 1.87 -11.99
C GLU A 18 4.77 0.47 -11.45
N THR A 19 4.39 0.18 -10.20
CA THR A 19 4.55 -1.16 -9.62
C THR A 19 3.39 -2.08 -10.00
N GLU A 20 2.16 -1.56 -10.00
CA GLU A 20 0.94 -2.34 -10.23
C GLU A 20 0.68 -2.62 -11.72
N LYS A 21 1.29 -1.85 -12.64
CA LYS A 21 1.17 -2.08 -14.08
C LYS A 21 1.67 -3.47 -14.51
N GLU A 22 2.56 -4.06 -13.72
CA GLU A 22 3.12 -5.41 -13.87
C GLU A 22 2.45 -6.45 -12.95
N GLY A 23 1.44 -6.01 -12.19
CA GLY A 23 0.77 -6.80 -11.17
C GLY A 23 -0.51 -7.49 -11.64
N LYS A 24 -1.48 -7.59 -10.72
CA LYS A 24 -2.71 -8.39 -10.90
C LYS A 24 -3.53 -7.97 -12.12
N TYR A 25 -3.54 -6.68 -12.43
CA TYR A 25 -4.34 -6.10 -13.51
C TYR A 25 -3.50 -5.68 -14.72
N PHE A 26 -2.40 -6.40 -15.00
CA PHE A 26 -1.48 -6.16 -16.12
C PHE A 26 -2.21 -5.88 -17.44
N ASP A 27 -3.19 -6.71 -17.81
CA ASP A 27 -3.93 -6.58 -19.07
C ASP A 27 -4.62 -5.22 -19.25
N TYR A 28 -5.00 -4.60 -18.14
CA TYR A 28 -5.66 -3.30 -18.10
C TYR A 28 -4.67 -2.15 -17.94
N LEU A 29 -3.64 -2.31 -17.10
CA LEU A 29 -2.75 -1.24 -16.66
C LEU A 29 -1.46 -1.11 -17.50
N TYR A 30 -0.98 -2.15 -18.18
CA TYR A 30 0.26 -2.07 -18.97
C TYR A 30 0.14 -1.09 -20.16
N LYS A 31 -1.01 -1.12 -20.83
CA LYS A 31 -1.40 -0.17 -21.89
C LYS A 31 -2.81 0.33 -21.58
N PRO A 32 -2.94 1.32 -20.70
CA PRO A 32 -4.24 1.78 -20.25
C PRO A 32 -4.93 2.51 -21.40
N SER A 33 -6.21 2.17 -21.61
CA SER A 33 -7.12 2.88 -22.49
C SER A 33 -8.39 3.23 -21.71
N ARG A 34 -9.14 4.23 -22.16
CA ARG A 34 -10.42 4.61 -21.50
C ARG A 34 -11.36 3.43 -21.29
N GLY A 35 -11.42 2.53 -22.26
CA GLY A 35 -12.22 1.30 -22.16
C GLY A 35 -11.68 0.34 -21.10
N LYS A 36 -10.37 0.07 -21.13
CA LYS A 36 -9.72 -0.82 -20.15
C LYS A 36 -9.85 -0.29 -18.72
N LEU A 37 -9.61 1.01 -18.50
CA LEU A 37 -9.74 1.61 -17.17
C LEU A 37 -11.19 1.59 -16.66
N ARG A 38 -12.16 1.80 -17.56
CA ARG A 38 -13.57 1.66 -17.24
C ARG A 38 -13.90 0.22 -16.83
N ASP A 39 -13.47 -0.76 -17.61
CA ASP A 39 -13.77 -2.17 -17.35
C ASP A 39 -13.08 -2.66 -16.07
N LEU A 40 -11.85 -2.20 -15.81
CA LEU A 40 -11.14 -2.44 -14.54
C LEU A 40 -11.86 -1.79 -13.35
N CYS A 41 -12.34 -0.55 -13.51
CA CYS A 41 -13.15 0.12 -12.48
C CYS A 41 -14.36 -0.75 -12.12
N TRP A 42 -15.11 -1.22 -13.12
CA TRP A 42 -16.25 -2.11 -12.87
C TRP A 42 -15.85 -3.37 -12.09
N LEU A 43 -14.78 -4.03 -12.50
CA LEU A 43 -14.28 -5.25 -11.84
C LEU A 43 -13.88 -5.01 -10.37
N ILE A 44 -13.27 -3.87 -10.06
CA ILE A 44 -12.90 -3.53 -8.68
C ILE A 44 -14.16 -3.30 -7.83
N PHE A 45 -15.15 -2.59 -8.36
CA PHE A 45 -16.38 -2.28 -7.64
C PHE A 45 -17.37 -3.45 -7.55
N GLU A 46 -17.23 -4.48 -8.38
CA GLU A 46 -17.92 -5.76 -8.17
C GLU A 46 -17.33 -6.53 -6.97
N ASN A 47 -16.06 -6.33 -6.64
CA ASN A 47 -15.34 -7.07 -5.59
C ASN A 47 -15.31 -6.33 -4.23
N ASN A 48 -16.48 -5.93 -3.73
CA ASN A 48 -16.69 -5.28 -2.42
C ASN A 48 -15.92 -3.95 -2.21
N PRO A 49 -16.40 -2.83 -2.77
CA PRO A 49 -15.79 -1.52 -2.60
C PRO A 49 -16.05 -0.97 -1.20
N THR A 50 -15.15 -0.11 -0.71
CA THR A 50 -15.40 0.62 0.54
C THR A 50 -16.45 1.72 0.34
N LYS A 51 -17.09 2.18 1.43
CA LYS A 51 -18.05 3.29 1.36
C LYS A 51 -17.44 4.56 0.76
N ASP A 52 -16.16 4.82 1.03
CA ASP A 52 -15.47 5.98 0.46
C ASP A 52 -15.21 5.80 -1.04
N ASP A 53 -14.89 4.59 -1.47
CA ASP A 53 -14.70 4.30 -2.90
C ASP A 53 -16.03 4.48 -3.66
N LEU A 54 -17.16 4.05 -3.08
CA LEU A 54 -18.50 4.28 -3.63
C LEU A 54 -18.82 5.77 -3.80
N ASN A 55 -18.46 6.60 -2.82
CA ASN A 55 -18.65 8.04 -2.92
C ASN A 55 -17.80 8.65 -4.05
N VAL A 56 -16.54 8.22 -4.19
CA VAL A 56 -15.66 8.68 -5.29
C VAL A 56 -16.23 8.27 -6.65
N PHE A 57 -16.76 7.06 -6.76
CA PHE A 57 -17.41 6.56 -7.97
C PHE A 57 -18.62 7.41 -8.35
N SER A 58 -19.52 7.65 -7.40
CA SER A 58 -20.73 8.44 -7.63
C SER A 58 -20.39 9.89 -8.01
N ASN A 59 -19.39 10.51 -7.35
CA ASN A 59 -18.95 11.86 -7.68
C ASN A 59 -18.37 11.98 -9.10
N LEU A 60 -17.52 11.04 -9.54
CA LEU A 60 -16.91 11.12 -10.87
C LEU A 60 -17.92 10.86 -12.00
N LEU A 61 -18.79 9.87 -11.81
CA LEU A 61 -19.66 9.34 -12.85
C LEU A 61 -21.07 9.98 -12.83
N GLY A 62 -21.44 10.59 -11.71
CA GLY A 62 -22.76 11.16 -11.46
C GLY A 62 -23.84 10.08 -11.32
N LEU A 63 -23.47 8.89 -10.85
CA LEU A 63 -24.39 7.76 -10.69
C LEU A 63 -23.91 6.81 -9.60
N ASP A 64 -24.85 6.29 -8.82
CA ASP A 64 -24.54 5.29 -7.81
C ASP A 64 -24.22 3.94 -8.43
N PHE A 65 -23.28 3.23 -7.81
CA PHE A 65 -22.91 1.89 -8.25
C PHE A 65 -24.07 0.93 -8.05
N ASP A 66 -24.53 0.37 -9.17
CA ASP A 66 -25.67 -0.53 -9.21
C ASP A 66 -25.44 -1.52 -10.36
N HIS A 67 -25.45 -2.81 -10.01
CA HIS A 67 -25.23 -3.91 -10.95
C HIS A 67 -26.25 -3.89 -12.11
N SER A 68 -27.47 -3.39 -11.87
CA SER A 68 -28.49 -3.26 -12.91
C SER A 68 -28.20 -2.14 -13.92
N LYS A 69 -27.35 -1.16 -13.55
CA LYS A 69 -27.04 0.03 -14.36
C LYS A 69 -25.76 -0.09 -15.17
N LYS A 70 -25.26 -1.32 -15.40
CA LYS A 70 -24.04 -1.59 -16.18
C LYS A 70 -24.04 -0.92 -17.57
N ASN A 71 -25.20 -0.83 -18.21
CA ASN A 71 -25.32 -0.14 -19.51
C ASN A 71 -25.06 1.36 -19.40
N LYS A 72 -25.64 2.04 -18.40
CA LYS A 72 -25.38 3.47 -18.14
C LYS A 72 -23.91 3.73 -17.82
N PHE A 73 -23.25 2.79 -17.15
CA PHE A 73 -21.82 2.88 -16.87
C PHE A 73 -20.96 2.80 -18.14
N LYS A 74 -21.31 1.94 -19.11
CA LYS A 74 -20.59 1.82 -20.38
C LYS A 74 -20.50 3.15 -21.15
N GLU A 75 -21.52 4.00 -21.04
CA GLU A 75 -21.59 5.32 -21.66
C GLU A 75 -20.62 6.33 -21.04
N LYS A 76 -20.18 6.14 -19.79
CA LYS A 76 -19.31 7.09 -19.07
C LYS A 76 -17.81 6.94 -19.42
N LYS A 77 -17.47 6.37 -20.58
CA LYS A 77 -16.10 6.15 -21.04
C LYS A 77 -15.25 7.43 -21.03
N ASP A 78 -15.84 8.58 -21.35
CA ASP A 78 -15.11 9.85 -21.42
C ASP A 78 -14.62 10.36 -20.06
N LYS A 79 -15.25 9.95 -18.97
CA LYS A 79 -14.83 10.30 -17.60
C LYS A 79 -13.47 9.69 -17.22
N PHE A 80 -13.04 8.66 -17.93
CA PHE A 80 -11.74 8.00 -17.73
C PHE A 80 -10.60 8.62 -18.53
N ARG A 81 -10.88 9.56 -19.45
CA ARG A 81 -9.84 10.30 -20.20
C ARG A 81 -8.79 10.96 -19.27
N PRO A 82 -9.16 11.74 -18.23
CA PRO A 82 -8.16 12.36 -17.35
C PRO A 82 -7.33 11.35 -16.55
N ILE A 83 -7.84 10.14 -16.32
CA ILE A 83 -7.14 9.08 -15.60
C ILE A 83 -6.13 8.39 -16.54
N GLU A 84 -6.55 8.13 -17.78
CA GLU A 84 -5.67 7.59 -18.82
C GLU A 84 -4.44 8.49 -19.04
N THR A 85 -4.67 9.78 -19.30
CA THR A 85 -3.58 10.73 -19.56
C THR A 85 -2.72 10.98 -18.33
N PHE A 86 -3.28 10.83 -17.13
CA PHE A 86 -2.52 10.87 -15.88
C PHE A 86 -1.56 9.69 -15.73
N PHE A 87 -2.03 8.45 -16.00
CA PHE A 87 -1.17 7.27 -15.94
C PHE A 87 -0.10 7.24 -17.02
N LYS A 88 -0.38 7.81 -18.20
CA LYS A 88 0.64 8.00 -19.25
C LYS A 88 1.61 9.15 -18.96
N GLY A 89 1.35 9.97 -17.96
CA GLY A 89 2.17 11.15 -17.62
C GLY A 89 2.02 12.32 -18.60
N GLU A 90 1.02 12.29 -19.49
CA GLU A 90 0.77 13.33 -20.49
C GLU A 90 0.17 14.60 -19.85
N THR A 91 -0.71 14.42 -18.86
CA THR A 91 -1.41 15.55 -18.21
C THR A 91 -1.51 15.36 -16.71
N ASP A 92 -1.52 16.47 -15.97
CA ASP A 92 -1.87 16.48 -14.56
C ASP A 92 -3.31 16.93 -14.34
N PRO A 93 -4.24 16.02 -14.01
CA PRO A 93 -5.63 16.38 -13.81
C PRO A 93 -5.78 17.27 -12.57
N SER A 94 -6.58 18.33 -12.68
CA SER A 94 -6.97 19.17 -11.53
C SER A 94 -8.19 18.61 -10.79
N ASN A 95 -8.93 17.70 -11.43
CA ASN A 95 -10.12 17.10 -10.84
C ASN A 95 -9.74 16.08 -9.75
N LEU A 96 -10.08 16.40 -8.49
CA LEU A 96 -9.85 15.53 -7.33
C LEU A 96 -10.53 14.17 -7.46
N ASP A 97 -11.73 14.09 -8.02
CA ASP A 97 -12.45 12.82 -8.19
C ASP A 97 -11.74 11.90 -9.17
N ALA A 98 -11.17 12.45 -10.24
CA ALA A 98 -10.36 11.68 -11.20
C ALA A 98 -9.07 11.15 -10.54
N ILE A 99 -8.42 11.96 -9.70
CA ILE A 99 -7.22 11.54 -8.96
C ILE A 99 -7.56 10.46 -7.94
N ASN A 100 -8.67 10.61 -7.21
CA ASN A 100 -9.13 9.60 -6.26
C ASN A 100 -9.52 8.30 -6.97
N MET A 101 -10.17 8.36 -8.12
CA MET A 101 -10.41 7.16 -8.93
C MET A 101 -9.12 6.52 -9.41
N ALA A 102 -8.12 7.31 -9.82
CA ALA A 102 -6.80 6.77 -10.16
C ALA A 102 -6.17 6.01 -8.99
N ALA A 103 -6.31 6.52 -7.75
CA ALA A 103 -5.86 5.83 -6.54
C ALA A 103 -6.57 4.49 -6.33
N ILE A 104 -7.88 4.41 -6.58
CA ILE A 104 -8.66 3.16 -6.47
C ILE A 104 -8.19 2.12 -7.49
N LEU A 105 -7.98 2.54 -8.76
CA LEU A 105 -7.58 1.64 -9.85
C LEU A 105 -6.23 0.95 -9.62
N VAL A 106 -5.34 1.56 -8.83
CA VAL A 106 -4.01 1.02 -8.50
C VAL A 106 -3.90 0.52 -7.07
N ASP A 107 -5.04 0.42 -6.37
CA ASP A 107 -5.12 0.03 -4.97
C ASP A 107 -4.15 0.82 -4.06
N PHE A 108 -4.09 2.14 -4.24
CA PHE A 108 -3.29 3.02 -3.40
C PHE A 108 -4.02 3.38 -2.11
N GLU A 109 -3.41 3.14 -0.96
CA GLU A 109 -3.86 3.64 0.34
C GLU A 109 -2.82 4.60 0.92
N PRO A 110 -3.22 5.70 1.59
CA PRO A 110 -4.59 6.04 2.02
C PRO A 110 -5.42 6.79 0.96
N ARG A 111 -6.67 6.35 0.73
CA ARG A 111 -7.65 6.95 -0.18
C ARG A 111 -9.00 7.18 0.51
N PRO A 112 -9.79 8.23 0.17
CA PRO A 112 -9.52 9.31 -0.79
C PRO A 112 -8.56 10.39 -0.24
N PHE A 113 -8.26 11.43 -1.04
CA PHE A 113 -7.29 12.49 -0.71
C PHE A 113 -7.46 13.10 0.69
N LYS A 114 -8.69 13.25 1.19
CA LYS A 114 -8.95 13.74 2.56
C LYS A 114 -8.21 12.89 3.62
N LYS A 115 -8.27 11.57 3.51
CA LYS A 115 -7.55 10.66 4.42
C LYS A 115 -6.04 10.76 4.25
N PHE A 116 -5.56 10.90 3.02
CA PHE A 116 -4.13 11.14 2.76
C PHE A 116 -3.65 12.44 3.42
N TYR A 117 -4.44 13.50 3.32
CA TYR A 117 -4.14 14.79 3.90
C TYR A 117 -4.11 14.74 5.43
N GLU A 118 -5.09 14.11 6.07
CA GLU A 118 -5.12 13.89 7.52
C GLU A 118 -3.93 13.05 8.01
N ASN A 119 -3.59 11.99 7.27
CA ASN A 119 -2.42 11.17 7.57
C ASN A 119 -1.11 11.96 7.43
N SER A 120 -0.99 12.80 6.40
CA SER A 120 0.21 13.62 6.20
C SER A 120 0.46 14.61 7.35
N LYS A 121 -0.61 15.23 7.90
CA LYS A 121 -0.51 16.08 9.09
C LYS A 121 -0.05 15.31 10.33
N THR A 122 -0.52 14.08 10.45
CA THR A 122 -0.22 13.23 11.61
C THR A 122 1.18 12.63 11.53
N GLU A 123 1.71 12.38 10.33
CA GLU A 123 3.08 11.90 10.12
C GLU A 123 4.13 13.01 10.32
N GLU A 124 3.82 14.27 9.97
CA GLU A 124 4.68 15.42 10.31
C GLU A 124 4.79 15.64 11.83
N ALA A 125 3.86 15.09 12.63
CA ALA A 125 3.88 15.10 14.09
C ALA A 125 4.52 13.85 14.75
N LYS A 126 5.04 12.89 13.97
CA LYS A 126 5.69 11.69 14.52
C LYS A 126 7.19 11.68 14.25
N PRO A 127 8.04 12.13 15.20
CA PRO A 127 9.44 11.79 15.13
C PRO A 127 9.60 10.29 15.39
N VAL A 128 10.27 9.60 14.46
CA VAL A 128 11.22 8.52 14.77
C VAL A 128 10.74 7.48 15.80
N LYS A 129 9.72 6.66 15.50
CA LYS A 129 9.41 5.47 16.32
C LYS A 129 9.28 4.15 15.54
N ARG A 130 9.84 4.08 14.33
CA ARG A 130 9.95 2.80 13.58
C ARG A 130 11.35 2.19 13.53
N MET A 131 12.41 2.94 13.84
CA MET A 131 13.78 2.40 13.86
C MET A 131 14.21 1.80 15.21
N GLU A 132 13.53 2.07 16.32
CA GLU A 132 13.92 1.49 17.62
C GLU A 132 13.53 0.02 17.77
N LYS A 133 12.39 -0.41 17.21
CA LYS A 133 11.99 -1.83 17.28
C LYS A 133 12.94 -2.77 16.52
N ALA A 134 13.61 -2.29 15.47
CA ALA A 134 14.61 -3.09 14.76
C ALA A 134 15.92 -3.25 15.55
N LYS A 135 16.34 -2.22 16.30
CA LYS A 135 17.56 -2.28 17.14
C LYS A 135 17.36 -3.14 18.39
N GLU A 136 16.16 -3.14 18.98
CA GLU A 136 15.85 -3.97 20.15
C GLU A 136 15.84 -5.49 19.84
N ILE A 137 15.36 -5.86 18.65
CA ILE A 137 15.36 -7.27 18.20
C ILE A 137 16.79 -7.76 17.94
N LEU A 138 17.68 -6.90 17.42
CA LEU A 138 19.08 -7.27 17.19
C LEU A 138 19.86 -7.43 18.51
N LYS A 139 19.55 -6.61 19.53
CA LYS A 139 20.20 -6.67 20.86
C LYS A 139 19.75 -7.90 21.66
N LYS A 140 18.50 -8.36 21.51
CA LYS A 140 18.01 -9.61 22.13
C LYS A 140 18.61 -10.87 21.49
N LYS A 141 18.88 -10.87 20.18
CA LYS A 141 19.52 -12.02 19.51
C LYS A 141 21.00 -12.20 19.85
N SER A 142 21.74 -11.13 20.19
CA SER A 142 23.15 -11.23 20.58
C SER A 142 23.35 -11.63 22.04
N ALA A 143 22.40 -11.34 22.94
CA ALA A 143 22.44 -11.80 24.33
C ALA A 143 22.20 -13.33 24.46
N ALA A 144 21.28 -13.90 23.68
CA ALA A 144 20.98 -15.34 23.72
C ALA A 144 22.08 -16.25 23.15
N LYS A 145 23.07 -15.69 22.43
CA LYS A 145 24.23 -16.46 21.92
C LYS A 145 25.42 -16.50 22.87
N LYS A 146 25.51 -15.62 23.88
CA LYS A 146 26.61 -15.64 24.87
C LYS A 146 26.38 -16.63 26.02
N GLU A 147 25.14 -16.93 26.41
CA GLU A 147 24.87 -17.89 27.50
C GLU A 147 25.02 -19.37 27.12
N LYS A 148 25.10 -19.71 25.82
CA LYS A 148 25.31 -21.10 25.38
C LYS A 148 26.77 -21.52 25.26
N HIS A 149 27.75 -20.62 25.43
CA HIS A 149 29.18 -20.97 25.37
C HIS A 149 29.88 -21.07 26.74
N GLU A 150 29.19 -20.74 27.85
CA GLU A 150 29.75 -20.82 29.22
C GLU A 150 29.06 -21.87 30.12
N LYS A 151 28.39 -22.87 29.52
CA LYS A 151 27.90 -24.06 30.26
C LYS A 151 28.40 -25.39 29.69
N LYS A 152 29.48 -25.36 28.90
CA LYS A 152 30.14 -26.57 28.35
C LYS A 152 31.60 -26.78 28.79
N SER A 153 32.18 -25.93 29.64
CA SER A 153 33.55 -26.13 30.18
C SER A 153 33.64 -26.46 31.68
N LYS A 154 32.53 -26.45 32.44
CA LYS A 154 32.53 -26.78 33.90
C LYS A 154 31.90 -28.14 34.25
N LYS A 155 31.86 -29.07 33.30
CA LYS A 155 31.47 -30.50 33.52
C LYS A 155 32.59 -31.48 33.19
N ARG A 156 33.86 -31.03 33.25
CA ARG A 156 35.05 -31.88 33.00
C ARG A 156 36.04 -31.97 34.16
N SER A 157 35.68 -31.51 35.37
CA SER A 157 36.59 -31.57 36.54
C SER A 157 35.95 -32.14 37.81
N PHE A 158 34.88 -32.92 37.70
CA PHE A 158 34.22 -33.56 38.85
C PHE A 158 34.06 -35.09 38.74
N PHE A 159 34.73 -35.71 37.77
CA PHE A 159 34.78 -37.18 37.60
C PHE A 159 36.22 -37.64 37.38
N LEU A 160 37.13 -37.23 38.26
CA LEU A 160 38.49 -37.78 38.28
C LEU A 160 39.08 -37.92 39.68
N ASP A 161 38.25 -38.11 40.70
CA ASP A 161 38.71 -38.46 42.06
C ASP A 161 37.70 -39.35 42.80
N PHE A 162 37.47 -40.57 42.27
CA PHE A 162 36.88 -41.64 43.08
C PHE A 162 37.38 -43.05 42.70
N LYS A 163 38.53 -43.16 42.00
CA LYS A 163 39.15 -44.44 41.65
C LYS A 163 40.44 -44.76 42.42
N SER A 164 40.74 -44.03 43.50
CA SER A 164 41.87 -44.30 44.39
C SER A 164 41.46 -44.74 45.80
N MET A 165 40.20 -45.11 46.02
CA MET A 165 39.73 -45.43 47.37
C MET A 165 38.78 -46.62 47.44
N PHE A 166 38.94 -47.64 46.59
CA PHE A 166 38.48 -49.00 46.89
C PHE A 166 39.44 -49.99 46.22
N PHE A 167 40.15 -50.71 47.09
CA PHE A 167 40.73 -52.05 47.00
C PHE A 167 40.80 -52.73 45.62
#